data_AF-A0A939VK07-F1
#
_entry.id   AF-A0A939VK07-F1
#
_cell.length_a   1.000
_cell.length_b   1.000
_cell.length_c   1.000
_cell.angle_alpha   90.00
_cell.angle_beta   90.00
_cell.angle_gamma   90.00
#
_symmetry.space_group_name_H-M   'P 1'
#
loop_
_entity.id
_entity.type
_entity.pdbx_description
1 polymer ?
#
loop_
_entity_poly.entity_id
_entity_poly.type
_entity_poly.pdbx_seq_one_letter_code
_entity_poly.pdbx_strand_id
1 'polypeptide(L)'
;MERFKNFLAYIRNGLCFSFTWLLLMLMEGAVFSGIKAIEVGFLFKVFLMCLYGAVCFAVCFTDFLIRTKGFIFRLTILFITFIPVEVFTFYKLNIFAGKGTALEWTIFTVIVISFYITCLVLDRTKFKDKGERYTQLLNEYNRRQQNE
;
A
#
# COMPACT_ATOMS: atom_id res chain seq x y z
N MET A 1 -15.12 -3.54 20.69
CA MET A 1 -13.68 -3.77 20.97
C MET A 1 -12.98 -4.65 19.93
N GLU A 2 -13.58 -5.73 19.43
CA GLU A 2 -12.94 -6.62 18.43
C GLU A 2 -12.51 -5.92 17.14
N ARG A 3 -13.34 -5.00 16.61
CA ARG A 3 -12.97 -4.21 15.42
C ARG A 3 -11.72 -3.36 15.60
N PHE A 4 -11.50 -2.84 16.81
CA PHE A 4 -10.32 -2.04 17.14
C PHE A 4 -9.09 -2.93 17.34
N LYS A 5 -9.23 -4.11 17.96
CA LYS A 5 -8.15 -5.10 18.03
C LYS A 5 -7.72 -5.57 16.64
N ASN A 6 -8.68 -5.82 15.74
CA ASN A 6 -8.38 -6.20 14.36
C ASN A 6 -7.70 -5.06 13.60
N PHE A 7 -8.12 -3.81 13.82
CA PHE A 7 -7.45 -2.63 13.26
C PHE A 7 -5.98 -2.53 13.70
N LEU A 8 -5.69 -2.67 15.00
CA LEU A 8 -4.31 -2.70 15.50
C LEU A 8 -3.51 -3.88 14.96
N ALA A 9 -4.13 -5.06 14.82
CA ALA A 9 -3.48 -6.23 14.23
C ALA A 9 -3.10 -5.97 12.76
N TYR A 10 -3.96 -5.30 12.01
CA TYR A 10 -3.66 -4.89 10.63
C TYR A 10 -2.50 -3.89 10.55
N ILE A 11 -2.48 -2.87 11.42
CA ILE A 11 -1.35 -1.93 11.49
C ILE A 11 -0.07 -2.65 11.84
N ARG A 12 -0.08 -3.51 12.87
CA ARG A 12 1.10 -4.25 13.32
C ARG A 12 1.64 -5.15 12.21
N ASN A 13 0.78 -5.92 11.56
CA ASN A 13 1.19 -6.84 10.51
C ASN A 13 1.70 -6.07 9.28
N GLY A 14 1.01 -4.98 8.89
CA GLY A 14 1.45 -4.12 7.79
C GLY A 14 2.79 -3.44 8.07
N LEU A 15 3.00 -2.97 9.29
CA LEU A 15 4.26 -2.40 9.75
C LEU A 15 5.38 -3.44 9.72
N CYS A 16 5.19 -4.62 10.30
CA CYS A 16 6.21 -5.65 10.30
C CYS A 16 6.59 -6.08 8.88
N PHE A 17 5.60 -6.26 8.00
CA PHE A 17 5.85 -6.69 6.62
C PHE A 17 6.60 -5.61 5.82
N SER A 18 6.12 -4.36 5.85
CA SER A 18 6.75 -3.24 5.14
C SER A 18 8.16 -2.95 5.66
N PHE A 19 8.35 -2.93 6.99
CA PHE A 19 9.64 -2.67 7.60
C PHE A 19 10.66 -3.78 7.32
N THR A 20 10.25 -5.05 7.43
CA THR A 20 11.14 -6.18 7.13
C THR A 20 11.55 -6.19 5.66
N TRP A 21 10.61 -5.92 4.75
CA TRP A 21 10.89 -5.84 3.32
C TRP A 21 11.87 -4.71 2.98
N LEU A 22 11.66 -3.52 3.54
CA LEU A 22 12.57 -2.39 3.34
C LEU A 22 13.96 -2.64 3.94
N LEU A 23 14.02 -3.33 5.09
CA LEU A 23 15.30 -3.74 5.68
C LEU A 23 16.07 -4.70 4.78
N LEU A 24 15.40 -5.68 4.17
CA LEU A 24 16.03 -6.61 3.23
C LEU A 24 16.62 -5.86 2.03
N MET A 25 15.84 -4.95 1.42
CA MET A 25 16.32 -4.10 0.32
C MET A 25 17.52 -3.24 0.73
N LEU A 26 17.49 -2.70 1.95
CA LEU A 26 18.60 -1.90 2.49
C LEU A 26 19.85 -2.76 2.73
N MET A 27 19.69 -3.99 3.24
CA MET A 27 20.79 -4.94 3.42
C MET A 27 21.43 -5.32 2.09
N GLU A 28 20.63 -5.63 1.06
CA GLU A 28 21.13 -5.90 -0.29
C GLU A 28 21.90 -4.70 -0.84
N GLY A 29 21.33 -3.50 -0.76
CA GLY A 29 21.99 -2.27 -1.20
C GLY A 29 23.29 -1.98 -0.45
N ALA A 30 23.35 -2.26 0.85
CA ALA A 30 24.56 -2.12 1.67
C ALA A 30 25.66 -3.11 1.27
N VAL A 31 25.31 -4.35 0.92
CA VAL A 31 26.25 -5.37 0.41
C VAL A 31 26.86 -4.91 -0.91
N PHE A 32 26.05 -4.45 -1.87
CA PHE A 32 26.56 -3.96 -3.16
C PHE A 32 27.38 -2.68 -3.05
N SER A 33 27.05 -1.80 -2.10
CA SER A 33 27.71 -0.51 -1.92
C SER A 33 28.91 -0.56 -0.96
N GLY A 34 29.19 -1.72 -0.35
CA GLY A 34 30.26 -1.90 0.62
C GLY A 34 30.08 -1.13 1.94
N ILE A 35 28.86 -0.72 2.26
CA ILE A 35 28.53 0.08 3.45
C ILE A 35 28.48 -0.86 4.66
N LYS A 36 29.43 -0.70 5.59
CA LYS A 36 29.59 -1.58 6.75
C LYS A 36 28.73 -1.19 7.96
N ALA A 37 28.23 0.04 8.01
CA ALA A 37 27.46 0.55 9.14
C ALA A 37 26.30 1.41 8.64
N ILE A 38 25.12 1.13 9.17
CA ILE A 38 23.92 1.93 8.95
C ILE A 38 23.59 2.63 10.26
N GLU A 39 23.41 3.94 10.21
CA GLU A 39 23.09 4.74 11.38
C GLU A 39 21.72 4.35 11.97
N VAL A 40 21.65 4.17 13.28
CA VAL A 40 20.39 3.85 13.98
C VAL A 40 19.33 4.93 13.74
N GLY A 41 19.75 6.20 13.64
CA GLY A 41 18.87 7.31 13.31
C GLY A 41 18.21 7.19 11.92
N PHE A 42 18.89 6.57 10.96
CA PHE A 42 18.32 6.29 9.64
C PHE A 42 17.26 5.17 9.71
N LEU A 43 17.54 4.08 10.42
CA LEU A 43 16.55 3.01 10.64
C LEU A 43 15.29 3.52 11.32
N PHE A 44 15.43 4.41 12.31
CA PHE A 44 14.28 4.95 13.03
C PHE A 44 13.39 5.82 12.12
N LYS A 45 13.99 6.59 11.20
CA LYS A 45 13.23 7.36 10.21
C LYS A 45 12.50 6.46 9.22
N VAL A 46 13.15 5.39 8.74
CA VAL A 46 12.51 4.37 7.89
C VAL A 46 11.36 3.68 8.62
N PHE A 47 11.55 3.35 9.90
CA PHE A 47 10.51 2.76 10.74
C PHE A 47 9.29 3.69 10.89
N LEU A 48 9.50 4.98 11.17
CA LEU A 48 8.42 5.97 11.27
C LEU A 48 7.66 6.11 9.95
N MET A 49 8.36 6.05 8.82
CA MET A 49 7.74 6.06 7.49
C MET A 49 6.87 4.82 7.26
N CYS A 50 7.37 3.63 7.63
CA CYS A 50 6.59 2.38 7.56
C CYS A 50 5.36 2.44 8.49
N LEU A 51 5.51 3.02 9.68
CA LEU A 51 4.41 3.22 10.64
C LEU A 51 3.36 4.14 10.05
N TYR A 52 3.75 5.26 9.44
CA TYR A 52 2.83 6.16 8.78
C TYR A 52 2.09 5.46 7.63
N GLY A 53 2.81 4.73 6.76
CA GLY A 53 2.22 3.94 5.68
C GLY A 53 1.24 2.88 6.18
N ALA A 54 1.60 2.14 7.23
CA ALA A 54 0.74 1.12 7.83
C ALA A 54 -0.53 1.73 8.46
N VAL A 55 -0.42 2.90 9.10
CA VAL A 55 -1.56 3.63 9.66
C VAL A 55 -2.45 4.16 8.53
N CYS A 56 -1.90 4.80 7.50
CA CYS A 56 -2.67 5.26 6.33
C CYS A 56 -3.39 4.10 5.63
N PHE A 57 -2.71 2.96 5.47
CA PHE A 57 -3.29 1.76 4.90
C PHE A 57 -4.44 1.24 5.76
N ALA A 58 -4.24 1.09 7.07
CA ALA A 58 -5.28 0.62 7.98
C ALA A 58 -6.48 1.57 8.00
N VAL A 59 -6.27 2.89 8.01
CA VAL A 59 -7.35 3.90 7.99
C VAL A 59 -8.14 3.83 6.68
N CYS A 60 -7.47 3.70 5.53
CA CYS A 60 -8.14 3.64 4.22
C CYS A 60 -8.85 2.32 3.98
N PHE A 61 -8.32 1.19 4.48
CA PHE A 61 -8.82 -0.15 4.16
C PHE A 61 -9.69 -0.79 5.25
N THR A 62 -9.68 -0.29 6.48
CA THR A 62 -10.58 -0.82 7.51
C THR A 62 -11.99 -0.24 7.35
N ASP A 63 -13.01 -1.08 7.55
CA ASP A 63 -14.44 -0.72 7.52
C ASP A 63 -14.88 0.33 8.58
N PHE A 64 -13.93 0.97 9.26
CA PHE A 64 -14.21 1.96 10.28
C PHE A 64 -14.69 3.30 9.70
N LEU A 65 -14.23 3.68 8.49
CA LEU A 65 -14.50 5.01 7.92
C LEU A 65 -15.17 4.97 6.54
N ILE A 66 -14.93 3.91 5.75
CA ILE A 66 -15.42 3.81 4.38
C ILE A 66 -16.11 2.46 4.23
N ARG A 67 -17.40 2.36 4.58
CA ARG A 67 -18.15 1.09 4.43
C ARG A 67 -18.74 0.89 3.02
N THR A 68 -18.81 1.96 2.23
CA THR A 68 -19.63 2.00 0.99
C THR A 68 -18.88 2.42 -0.28
N LYS A 69 -17.58 2.73 -0.21
CA LYS A 69 -16.82 3.14 -1.40
C LYS A 69 -15.92 2.02 -1.91
N GLY A 70 -15.85 1.91 -3.25
CA GLY A 70 -15.11 0.89 -3.97
C GLY A 70 -13.60 0.92 -3.70
N PHE A 71 -12.94 -0.21 -3.95
CA PHE A 71 -11.52 -0.45 -3.70
C PHE A 71 -10.63 0.63 -4.35
N ILE A 72 -10.93 1.03 -5.60
CA ILE A 72 -10.19 2.09 -6.29
C ILE A 72 -10.23 3.42 -5.52
N PHE A 73 -11.39 3.84 -5.01
CA PHE A 73 -11.49 5.10 -4.28
C PHE A 73 -10.65 5.10 -3.00
N ARG A 74 -10.62 3.98 -2.28
CA ARG A 74 -9.77 3.81 -1.08
C ARG A 74 -8.29 3.83 -1.44
N LEU A 75 -7.92 3.18 -2.55
CA LEU A 75 -6.55 3.14 -3.05
C LEU A 75 -6.07 4.53 -3.52
N THR A 76 -6.91 5.28 -4.23
CA THR A 76 -6.57 6.65 -4.69
C THR A 76 -6.33 7.57 -3.50
N ILE A 77 -7.16 7.52 -2.44
CA ILE A 77 -6.93 8.30 -1.22
C ILE A 77 -5.62 7.91 -0.54
N LEU A 78 -5.32 6.61 -0.48
CA LEU A 78 -4.06 6.13 0.07
C LEU A 78 -2.88 6.71 -0.71
N PHE A 79 -2.89 6.62 -2.03
CA PHE A 79 -1.83 7.16 -2.90
C PHE A 79 -1.68 8.68 -2.73
N ILE A 80 -2.79 9.43 -2.72
CA ILE A 80 -2.76 10.90 -2.54
C ILE A 80 -2.22 11.29 -1.16
N THR A 81 -2.49 10.50 -0.12
CA THR A 81 -2.04 10.83 1.24
C THR A 81 -0.61 10.36 1.50
N PHE A 82 -0.24 9.20 0.95
CA PHE A 82 1.04 8.55 1.20
C PHE A 82 2.17 9.12 0.34
N ILE A 83 1.94 9.33 -0.97
CA ILE A 83 2.98 9.78 -1.91
C ILE A 83 3.61 11.12 -1.50
N PRO A 84 2.85 12.17 -1.13
CA PRO A 84 3.47 13.44 -0.73
C PRO A 84 4.35 13.31 0.51
N VAL A 85 3.95 12.46 1.46
CA VAL A 85 4.71 12.21 2.69
C VAL A 85 5.97 11.39 2.39
N GLU A 86 5.87 10.41 1.50
CA GLU A 86 7.02 9.64 1.01
C GLU A 86 8.03 10.53 0.26
N VAL A 87 7.56 11.34 -0.68
CA VAL A 87 8.39 12.32 -1.43
C VAL A 87 9.08 13.29 -0.47
N PHE A 88 8.34 13.84 0.50
CA PHE A 88 8.90 14.74 1.51
C PHE A 88 9.95 14.05 2.39
N THR A 89 9.70 12.80 2.77
CA THR A 89 10.62 12.01 3.60
C THR A 89 11.90 11.66 2.84
N PHE A 90 11.80 11.25 1.58
CA PHE A 90 12.94 10.98 0.71
C PHE A 90 13.76 12.23 0.41
N TYR A 91 13.10 13.38 0.24
CA TYR A 91 13.78 14.67 0.12
C TYR A 91 14.54 15.03 1.40
N LYS A 92 13.91 14.92 2.58
CA LYS A 92 14.56 15.18 3.87
C LYS A 92 15.70 14.23 4.21
N LEU A 93 15.62 12.98 3.76
CA LEU A 93 16.63 11.96 3.98
C LEU A 93 17.79 12.05 2.98
N ASN A 94 17.74 12.96 2.00
CA ASN A 94 18.73 13.07 0.93
C ASN A 94 19.00 11.73 0.21
N ILE A 95 18.00 10.83 0.15
CA ILE A 95 18.15 9.51 -0.46
C ILE A 95 18.50 9.62 -1.95
N PHE A 96 17.99 10.65 -2.62
CA PHE A 96 18.25 10.94 -4.04
C PHE A 96 19.24 12.10 -4.26
N ALA A 97 20.02 12.50 -3.25
CA ALA A 97 20.95 13.63 -3.38
C ALA A 97 22.29 13.16 -3.98
N GLY A 98 22.45 13.26 -5.29
CA GLY A 98 23.65 12.80 -6.00
C GLY A 98 23.72 13.25 -7.46
N LYS A 99 24.80 12.89 -8.18
CA LYS A 99 24.87 13.11 -9.63
C LYS A 99 23.95 12.10 -10.33
N GLY A 100 22.77 12.55 -10.74
CA GLY A 100 21.75 11.67 -11.34
C GLY A 100 20.36 11.78 -10.70
N THR A 101 20.18 12.65 -9.70
CA THR A 101 18.92 12.87 -8.97
C THR A 101 17.67 12.88 -9.85
N ALA A 102 17.69 13.57 -10.99
CA ALA A 102 16.54 13.65 -11.88
C ALA A 102 16.11 12.27 -12.45
N LEU A 103 17.07 11.39 -12.73
CA LEU A 103 16.82 10.06 -13.28
C LEU A 103 16.23 9.14 -12.20
N GLU A 104 16.75 9.21 -10.97
CA GLU A 104 16.25 8.44 -9.83
C GLU A 104 14.81 8.82 -9.44
N TRP A 105 14.49 10.13 -9.41
CA TRP A 105 13.13 10.61 -9.21
C TRP A 105 12.18 10.17 -10.33
N THR A 106 12.67 10.09 -11.58
CA THR A 106 11.89 9.61 -12.72
C THR A 106 11.58 8.12 -12.58
N ILE A 107 12.59 7.30 -12.26
CA ILE A 107 12.40 5.86 -12.01
C ILE A 107 11.41 5.63 -10.88
N PHE A 108 11.56 6.36 -9.77
CA PHE A 108 10.63 6.27 -8.64
C PHE A 108 9.19 6.59 -9.06
N THR A 109 8.99 7.69 -9.81
CA THR A 109 7.66 8.09 -10.31
C THR A 109 7.06 7.02 -11.22
N VAL A 110 7.86 6.43 -12.12
CA VAL A 110 7.40 5.34 -13.01
C VAL A 110 7.00 4.11 -12.21
N ILE A 111 7.77 3.73 -11.20
CA ILE A 111 7.45 2.60 -10.30
C ILE A 111 6.10 2.86 -9.60
N VAL A 112 5.92 4.03 -9.00
CA VAL A 112 4.67 4.39 -8.31
C VAL A 112 3.47 4.35 -9.26
N ILE A 113 3.60 4.93 -10.46
CA ILE A 113 2.52 4.92 -11.46
C ILE A 113 2.21 3.49 -11.93
N SER A 114 3.24 2.68 -12.23
CA SER A 114 3.05 1.30 -12.66
C SER A 114 2.34 0.45 -11.60
N PHE A 115 2.71 0.58 -10.32
CA PHE A 115 2.00 -0.08 -9.21
C PHE A 115 0.53 0.36 -9.14
N TYR A 116 0.26 1.66 -9.29
CA TYR A 116 -1.12 2.16 -9.33
C TYR A 116 -1.93 1.54 -10.47
N ILE A 117 -1.35 1.47 -11.68
CA ILE A 117 -1.97 0.84 -12.85
C ILE A 117 -2.20 -0.65 -12.59
N THR A 118 -1.23 -1.39 -12.04
CA THR A 118 -1.39 -2.81 -11.70
C THR A 118 -2.56 -3.01 -10.74
N CYS A 119 -2.69 -2.16 -9.72
CA CYS A 119 -3.83 -2.22 -8.80
C CYS A 119 -5.17 -1.92 -9.49
N LEU A 120 -5.22 -0.97 -10.43
CA LEU A 120 -6.42 -0.71 -11.24
C LEU A 120 -6.80 -1.92 -12.12
N VAL A 121 -5.81 -2.58 -12.72
CA VAL A 121 -6.03 -3.79 -13.53
C VAL A 121 -6.57 -4.92 -12.67
N LEU A 122 -5.94 -5.19 -11.51
CA LEU A 122 -6.39 -6.22 -10.57
C LEU A 122 -7.82 -5.99 -10.09
N ASP A 123 -8.20 -4.74 -9.83
CA ASP A 123 -9.57 -4.39 -9.47
C ASP A 123 -10.55 -4.73 -10.60
N ARG A 124 -10.27 -4.29 -11.83
CA ARG A 124 -11.11 -4.60 -12.99
C ARG A 124 -11.25 -6.10 -13.26
N THR A 125 -10.17 -6.87 -13.12
CA THR A 125 -10.21 -8.31 -13.40
C THR A 125 -10.94 -9.09 -12.30
N LYS A 126 -10.74 -8.77 -11.02
CA LYS A 126 -11.30 -9.55 -9.89
C LYS A 126 -12.72 -9.13 -9.49
N PHE A 127 -13.10 -7.86 -9.62
CA PHE A 127 -14.43 -7.39 -9.20
C PHE A 127 -15.50 -7.56 -10.27
N LYS A 128 -15.15 -7.50 -11.56
CA LYS A 128 -16.12 -7.72 -12.64
C LYS A 128 -16.63 -9.17 -12.65
N ASP A 129 -15.72 -10.13 -12.49
CA ASP A 129 -16.05 -11.55 -12.35
C ASP A 129 -16.94 -11.84 -11.14
N LYS A 130 -16.64 -11.25 -9.98
CA LYS A 130 -17.43 -11.48 -8.77
C LYS A 130 -18.81 -10.84 -8.83
N GLY A 131 -18.94 -9.67 -9.44
CA GLY A 131 -20.23 -9.00 -9.65
C GLY A 131 -21.15 -9.80 -10.57
N GLU A 132 -20.63 -10.31 -11.69
CA GLU A 132 -21.39 -11.16 -12.61
C GLU A 132 -21.81 -12.47 -11.93
N ARG A 133 -20.89 -13.11 -11.18
CA ARG A 133 -21.20 -14.36 -10.46
C ARG A 133 -22.27 -14.20 -9.38
N TYR A 134 -22.23 -13.10 -8.62
CA TYR A 134 -23.25 -12.80 -7.60
C TYR A 134 -24.61 -12.47 -8.24
N THR A 135 -24.61 -11.75 -9.36
CA THR A 135 -25.85 -11.41 -10.08
C THR A 135 -26.49 -12.66 -10.68
N GLN A 136 -25.68 -13.59 -11.20
CA GLN A 136 -26.16 -14.90 -11.68
C GLN A 136 -26.77 -15.73 -10.56
N LEU A 137 -26.10 -15.82 -9.40
CA LEU A 137 -26.62 -16.54 -8.22
C LEU A 137 -27.92 -15.93 -7.69
N LEU A 138 -28.04 -14.59 -7.67
CA LEU A 138 -29.25 -13.90 -7.23
C LEU A 138 -30.43 -14.15 -8.20
N ASN A 139 -30.16 -14.13 -9.51
CA ASN A 139 -31.16 -14.44 -10.53
C ASN A 139 -31.62 -15.91 -10.45
N GLU A 140 -30.71 -16.85 -10.21
CA GLU A 140 -31.09 -18.25 -9.97
C GLU A 140 -31.96 -18.41 -8.73
N TYR A 141 -31.65 -17.69 -7.65
CA TYR A 141 -32.45 -17.75 -6.41
C TYR A 141 -33.86 -17.19 -6.61
N ASN A 142 -33.99 -16.02 -7.24
CA ASN A 142 -35.29 -15.43 -7.58
C ASN A 142 -36.10 -16.31 -8.53
N ARG A 143 -35.44 -16.95 -9.51
CA ARG A 143 -36.11 -17.84 -10.46
C ARG A 143 -36.56 -19.15 -9.81
N ARG A 144 -35.88 -19.62 -8.76
CA ARG A 144 -36.34 -20.77 -7.95
C ARG A 144 -37.54 -20.40 -7.09
N GLN A 145 -37.54 -19.22 -6.47
CA GLN A 145 -38.68 -18.75 -5.67
C GLN A 145 -39.93 -18.43 -6.49
N GLN A 146 -39.81 -18.09 -7.78
CA GLN A 146 -40.97 -17.90 -8.66
C GLN A 146 -41.56 -19.21 -9.22
N ASN A 147 -40.84 -20.32 -9.10
CA ASN A 147 -41.26 -21.63 -9.60
C ASN A 147 -41.75 -22.59 -8.50
N GLU A 148 -41.74 -22.16 -7.23
CA GLU A 148 -42.46 -22.78 -6.10
C GLU A 148 -43.79 -22.06 -5.87
#